data_AF-A0A1M7AWT4-F1
#
_entry.id   AF-A0A1M7AWT4-F1
#
_cell.length_a   1.000
_cell.length_b   1.000
_cell.length_c   1.000
_cell.angle_alpha   90.00
_cell.angle_beta   90.00
_cell.angle_gamma   90.00
#
_symmetry.space_group_name_H-M   'P 1'
#
loop_
_entity.id
_entity.type
_entity.pdbx_description
1 polymer ?
#
loop_
_entity_poly.entity_id
_entity_poly.type
_entity_poly.pdbx_seq_one_letter_code
_entity_poly.pdbx_strand_id
1 'polypeptide(L)'
;MHRLLKLSFICFLIFSINDSAYAQVKKLAVDDQILQDSIYKSNKKKVLNFSMKEFDELFFEYFNRKNDPNITLTKTEFYNYTVQIATFSDRLAHLYPDQKEIAATNKEKWLSESYEEYLQYKASQKK
;
A
#
# COMPACT_ATOMS: atom_id res chain seq x y z
N MET A 1 -19.99 -2.82 -47.39
CA MET A 1 -18.90 -1.99 -46.81
C MET A 1 -19.33 -1.20 -45.58
N HIS A 2 -20.49 -0.54 -45.58
CA HIS A 2 -20.95 0.31 -44.46
C HIS A 2 -21.14 -0.40 -43.09
N ARG A 3 -21.49 -1.70 -43.09
CA ARG A 3 -21.64 -2.52 -41.86
C ARG A 3 -20.30 -2.95 -41.26
N LEU A 4 -19.30 -3.24 -42.10
CA LEU A 4 -17.94 -3.58 -41.67
C LEU A 4 -17.23 -2.34 -41.10
N LEU A 5 -17.45 -1.18 -41.71
CA LEU A 5 -16.94 0.10 -41.22
C LEU A 5 -17.51 0.46 -39.82
N LYS A 6 -18.81 0.19 -39.60
CA LYS A 6 -19.45 0.34 -38.28
C LYS A 6 -18.84 -0.61 -37.24
N LEU A 7 -18.54 -1.85 -37.63
CA LEU A 7 -17.91 -2.82 -36.73
C LEU A 7 -16.51 -2.37 -36.31
N SER A 8 -15.68 -1.90 -37.27
CA SER A 8 -14.36 -1.34 -36.96
C SER A 8 -14.43 -0.11 -36.06
N PHE A 9 -15.42 0.77 -36.27
CA PHE A 9 -15.59 1.97 -35.44
C PHE A 9 -15.98 1.63 -33.99
N ILE A 10 -16.82 0.61 -33.79
CA ILE A 10 -17.21 0.13 -32.45
C ILE A 10 -16.01 -0.52 -31.74
N CYS A 11 -15.20 -1.32 -32.45
CA CYS A 11 -13.98 -1.90 -31.87
C CYS A 11 -12.94 -0.84 -31.48
N PHE A 12 -12.80 0.23 -32.27
CA PHE A 12 -11.93 1.36 -31.94
C PHE A 12 -12.38 2.09 -30.67
N LEU A 13 -13.69 2.32 -30.54
CA LEU A 13 -14.27 2.94 -29.33
C LEU A 13 -14.05 2.09 -28.08
N ILE A 14 -14.20 0.76 -28.16
CA ILE A 14 -13.96 -0.14 -27.02
C ILE A 14 -12.48 -0.13 -26.61
N PHE A 15 -11.56 -0.03 -27.57
CA PHE A 15 -10.13 0.01 -27.28
C PHE A 15 -9.72 1.32 -26.57
N SER A 16 -10.31 2.47 -26.96
CA SER A 16 -10.04 3.78 -26.35
C SER A 16 -10.52 3.96 -24.92
N ILE A 17 -11.41 3.10 -24.39
CA ILE A 17 -11.92 3.22 -23.01
C ILE A 17 -10.95 2.58 -21.98
N ASN A 18 -9.98 1.78 -22.43
CA ASN A 18 -9.10 1.03 -21.51
C ASN A 18 -7.97 1.86 -20.88
N ASP A 19 -7.70 3.08 -21.35
CA ASP A 19 -6.55 3.88 -20.88
C ASP A 19 -6.88 4.87 -19.74
N SER A 20 -8.11 4.89 -19.22
CA SER A 20 -8.48 5.83 -18.14
C SER A 20 -9.27 5.20 -17.00
N ALA A 21 -9.09 3.91 -16.73
CA ALA A 21 -9.32 3.41 -15.38
C ALA A 21 -8.13 3.83 -14.53
N TYR A 22 -8.02 5.14 -14.22
CA TYR A 22 -7.28 5.55 -13.03
C TYR A 22 -7.94 4.79 -11.89
N ALA A 23 -7.27 3.75 -11.40
CA ALA A 23 -7.65 3.09 -10.17
C ALA A 23 -7.81 4.23 -9.15
N GLN A 24 -9.05 4.56 -8.78
CA GLN A 24 -9.27 5.58 -7.76
C GLN A 24 -8.52 5.06 -6.55
N VAL A 25 -7.43 5.75 -6.19
CA VAL A 25 -6.61 5.40 -5.04
C VAL A 25 -7.57 5.26 -3.88
N LYS A 26 -7.68 4.03 -3.36
CA LYS A 26 -8.67 3.67 -2.36
C LYS A 26 -8.45 4.58 -1.16
N LYS A 27 -9.33 5.54 -0.97
CA LYS A 27 -9.22 6.48 0.15
C LYS A 27 -9.59 5.74 1.42
N LEU A 28 -8.65 5.66 2.36
CA LEU A 28 -8.92 5.18 3.71
C LEU A 28 -9.99 6.04 4.38
N ALA A 29 -10.69 5.46 5.35
CA ALA A 29 -11.55 6.21 6.24
C ALA A 29 -10.77 7.35 6.93
N VAL A 30 -11.43 8.49 7.17
CA VAL A 30 -10.79 9.69 7.73
C VAL A 30 -10.11 9.39 9.07
N ASP A 31 -10.76 8.61 9.93
CA ASP A 31 -10.20 8.22 11.24
C ASP A 31 -8.89 7.44 11.11
N ASP A 32 -8.80 6.58 10.10
CA ASP A 32 -7.60 5.79 9.83
C ASP A 32 -6.46 6.69 9.30
N GLN A 33 -6.78 7.69 8.46
CA GLN A 33 -5.81 8.69 8.01
C GLN A 33 -5.26 9.52 9.17
N ILE A 34 -6.13 9.98 10.07
CA ILE A 34 -5.72 10.74 11.27
C ILE A 34 -4.79 9.90 12.16
N LEU A 35 -5.12 8.62 12.34
CA LEU A 35 -4.27 7.70 13.10
C LEU A 35 -2.91 7.48 12.42
N GLN A 36 -2.89 7.23 11.11
CA GLN A 36 -1.65 7.08 10.35
C GLN A 36 -0.76 8.33 10.44
N ASP A 37 -1.35 9.53 10.33
CA ASP A 37 -0.63 10.80 10.45
C ASP A 37 0.00 10.98 11.84
N SER A 38 -0.71 10.59 12.90
CA SER A 38 -0.21 10.63 14.27
C SER A 38 0.98 9.67 14.47
N ILE A 39 0.87 8.45 13.94
CA ILE A 39 1.94 7.45 13.96
C ILE A 39 3.15 7.93 13.15
N TYR A 40 2.91 8.52 11.98
CA TYR A 40 3.98 9.06 11.13
C TYR A 40 4.75 10.15 11.86
N LYS A 41 4.05 11.15 12.42
CA LYS A 41 4.67 12.27 13.14
C LYS A 41 5.51 11.79 14.32
N SER A 42 5.04 10.80 15.08
CA SER A 42 5.76 10.28 16.25
C SER A 42 6.98 9.43 15.87
N ASN A 43 6.93 8.66 14.77
CA ASN A 43 7.96 7.69 14.43
C ASN A 43 8.93 8.14 13.32
N LYS A 44 8.59 9.15 12.52
CA LYS A 44 9.36 9.56 11.32
C LYS A 44 10.86 9.67 11.58
N LYS A 45 11.25 10.42 12.61
CA LYS A 45 12.68 10.65 12.91
C LYS A 45 13.40 9.34 13.23
N LYS A 46 12.76 8.43 13.97
CA LYS A 46 13.32 7.13 14.33
C LYS A 46 13.48 6.26 13.09
N VAL A 47 12.42 6.11 12.30
CA VAL A 47 12.39 5.22 11.13
C VAL A 47 13.34 5.68 10.03
N LEU A 48 13.44 6.98 9.77
CA LEU A 48 14.40 7.51 8.79
C LEU A 48 15.86 7.21 9.18
N ASN A 49 16.14 6.88 10.45
CA ASN A 49 17.47 6.49 10.91
C ASN A 49 17.69 4.97 10.96
N PHE A 50 16.68 4.13 10.68
CA PHE A 50 16.85 2.68 10.64
C PHE A 50 17.95 2.22 9.67
N SER A 51 18.79 1.32 10.13
CA SER A 51 19.60 0.48 9.26
C SER A 51 18.72 -0.44 8.41
N MET A 52 19.27 -0.99 7.32
CA MET A 52 18.55 -2.01 6.54
C MET A 52 18.17 -3.22 7.39
N LYS A 53 19.03 -3.60 8.35
CA LYS A 53 18.75 -4.70 9.28
C LYS A 53 17.52 -4.42 10.16
N GLU A 54 17.43 -3.23 10.74
CA GLU A 54 16.26 -2.84 11.56
C GLU A 54 14.97 -2.79 10.73
N PHE A 55 15.08 -2.37 9.46
CA PHE A 55 13.96 -2.42 8.53
C PHE A 55 13.55 -3.86 8.19
N ASP A 56 14.51 -4.74 7.89
CA ASP A 56 14.24 -6.15 7.61
C ASP A 56 13.58 -6.83 8.80
N GLU A 57 14.08 -6.58 10.02
CA GLU A 57 13.48 -7.07 11.27
C GLU A 57 12.02 -6.61 11.41
N LEU A 58 11.75 -5.31 11.23
CA LEU A 58 10.38 -4.76 11.25
C LEU A 58 9.48 -5.42 10.20
N PHE A 59 9.98 -5.56 8.98
CA PHE A 59 9.24 -6.12 7.85
C PHE A 59 8.89 -7.60 8.09
N PHE A 60 9.88 -8.40 8.49
CA PHE A 60 9.68 -9.82 8.79
C PHE A 60 8.81 -10.01 10.03
N GLU A 61 8.95 -9.18 11.06
CA GLU A 61 8.07 -9.21 12.24
C GLU A 61 6.62 -8.98 11.84
N TYR A 62 6.34 -7.91 11.08
CA TYR A 62 5.00 -7.66 10.56
C TYR A 62 4.48 -8.83 9.73
N PHE A 63 5.28 -9.34 8.79
CA PHE A 63 4.88 -10.43 7.90
C PHE A 63 4.56 -11.71 8.69
N ASN A 64 5.41 -12.08 9.65
CA ASN A 64 5.21 -13.25 10.49
C ASN A 64 3.94 -13.10 11.35
N ARG A 65 3.75 -11.95 12.01
CA ARG A 65 2.54 -11.67 12.81
C ARG A 65 1.27 -11.61 11.97
N LYS A 66 1.35 -11.06 10.74
CA LYS A 66 0.22 -11.00 9.79
C LYS A 66 -0.23 -12.40 9.41
N ASN A 67 0.71 -13.30 9.14
CA ASN A 67 0.45 -14.65 8.64
C ASN A 67 0.16 -15.69 9.72
N ASP A 68 0.55 -15.46 10.98
CA ASP A 68 0.22 -16.37 12.08
C ASP A 68 -1.30 -16.39 12.34
N PRO A 69 -2.02 -17.51 12.14
CA PRO A 69 -3.47 -17.59 12.31
C PRO A 69 -3.96 -17.30 13.74
N ASN A 70 -3.07 -17.42 14.73
CA ASN A 70 -3.38 -17.21 16.15
C ASN A 70 -3.21 -15.74 16.57
N ILE A 71 -2.51 -14.94 15.77
CA ILE A 71 -2.24 -13.53 16.07
C ILE A 71 -3.18 -12.65 15.23
N THR A 72 -3.86 -11.72 15.91
CA THR A 72 -4.58 -10.61 15.26
C THR A 72 -4.04 -9.30 15.80
N LEU A 73 -3.46 -8.49 14.93
CA LEU A 73 -2.97 -7.16 15.26
C LEU A 73 -4.15 -6.27 15.59
N THR A 74 -3.99 -5.40 16.58
CA THR A 74 -4.92 -4.29 16.78
C THR A 74 -4.79 -3.26 15.66
N LYS A 75 -5.79 -2.39 15.48
CA LYS A 75 -5.76 -1.32 14.48
C LYS A 75 -4.49 -0.45 14.61
N THR A 76 -4.13 -0.09 15.84
CA THR A 76 -2.94 0.71 16.13
C THR A 76 -1.66 -0.04 15.78
N GLU A 77 -1.52 -1.31 16.15
CA GLU A 77 -0.33 -2.10 15.80
C GLU A 77 -0.20 -2.27 14.28
N PHE A 78 -1.30 -2.58 13.60
CA PHE A 78 -1.33 -2.71 12.14
C PHE A 78 -0.82 -1.43 11.46
N TYR A 79 -1.42 -0.29 11.78
CA TYR A 79 -0.99 0.98 11.19
C TYR A 79 0.41 1.41 11.66
N ASN A 80 0.84 0.99 12.85
CA ASN A 80 2.19 1.23 13.31
C ASN A 80 3.22 0.53 12.40
N TYR A 81 3.00 -0.74 12.04
CA TYR A 81 3.88 -1.43 11.10
C TYR A 81 3.81 -0.81 9.70
N THR A 82 2.61 -0.64 9.13
CA THR A 82 2.48 -0.19 7.73
C THR A 82 3.02 1.23 7.53
N VAL A 83 2.79 2.15 8.47
CA VAL A 83 3.31 3.52 8.40
C VAL A 83 4.82 3.55 8.57
N GLN A 84 5.40 2.74 9.46
CA GLN A 84 6.85 2.67 9.60
C GLN A 84 7.51 2.09 8.33
N ILE A 85 6.95 1.02 7.77
CA ILE A 85 7.44 0.45 6.50
C ILE A 85 7.33 1.48 5.36
N ALA A 86 6.19 2.19 5.26
CA ALA A 86 5.99 3.26 4.29
C ALA A 86 7.00 4.40 4.46
N THR A 87 7.27 4.81 5.71
CA THR A 87 8.21 5.89 6.02
C THR A 87 9.64 5.55 5.59
N PHE A 88 10.04 4.28 5.71
CA PHE A 88 11.37 3.85 5.26
C PHE A 88 11.57 4.00 3.75
N SER A 89 10.48 3.98 2.97
CA SER A 89 10.55 4.24 1.52
C SER A 89 11.08 5.64 1.20
N ASP A 90 10.86 6.64 2.07
CA ASP A 90 11.45 7.97 1.91
C ASP A 90 12.98 7.93 2.00
N ARG A 91 13.53 7.04 2.84
CA ARG A 91 14.98 6.80 2.93
C ARG A 91 15.50 6.06 1.70
N LEU A 92 14.78 5.05 1.20
CA LEU A 92 15.13 4.33 -0.02
C LEU A 92 15.20 5.27 -1.23
N ALA A 93 14.23 6.18 -1.37
CA ALA A 93 14.22 7.20 -2.42
C ALA A 93 15.44 8.14 -2.35
N HIS A 94 15.97 8.40 -1.16
CA HIS A 94 17.17 9.21 -0.97
C HIS A 94 18.45 8.44 -1.29
N LEU A 95 18.53 7.17 -0.87
CA LEU A 95 19.70 6.30 -1.09
C LEU A 95 19.82 5.82 -2.54
N TYR A 96 18.69 5.64 -3.23
CA TYR A 96 18.62 5.14 -4.60
C TYR A 96 17.72 6.07 -5.44
N PRO A 97 18.23 7.23 -5.89
CA PRO A 97 17.45 8.20 -6.66
C PRO A 97 16.81 7.61 -7.93
N ASP A 98 17.51 6.67 -8.58
CA ASP A 98 17.01 5.97 -9.77
C ASP A 98 15.79 5.08 -9.48
N GLN A 99 15.56 4.71 -8.22
CA GLN A 99 14.41 3.93 -7.75
C GLN A 99 13.37 4.78 -7.02
N LYS A 100 13.47 6.11 -7.10
CA LYS A 100 12.57 7.03 -6.38
C LYS A 100 11.10 6.81 -6.72
N GLU A 101 10.77 6.54 -7.97
CA GLU A 101 9.39 6.25 -8.38
C GLU A 101 8.87 4.96 -7.74
N ILE A 102 9.69 3.90 -7.77
CA ILE A 102 9.36 2.61 -7.14
C ILE A 102 9.16 2.80 -5.63
N ALA A 103 10.02 3.57 -4.98
CA ALA A 103 9.90 3.89 -3.55
C ALA A 103 8.61 4.69 -3.25
N ALA A 104 8.23 5.64 -4.10
CA ALA A 104 6.99 6.40 -3.95
C ALA A 104 5.75 5.51 -4.12
N THR A 105 5.73 4.65 -5.13
CA THR A 105 4.65 3.67 -5.35
C THR A 105 4.54 2.67 -4.20
N ASN A 106 5.67 2.17 -3.69
CA ASN A 106 5.68 1.27 -2.52
C ASN A 106 5.14 1.96 -1.27
N LYS A 107 5.55 3.22 -1.03
CA LYS A 107 5.03 4.02 0.08
C LYS A 107 3.52 4.19 0.00
N GLU A 108 3.01 4.58 -1.16
CA GLU A 108 1.58 4.76 -1.38
C GLU A 108 0.81 3.44 -1.17
N LYS A 109 1.35 2.33 -1.69
CA LYS A 109 0.78 1.00 -1.46
C LYS A 109 0.65 0.70 0.03
N TRP A 110 1.72 0.89 0.81
CA TRP A 110 1.68 0.63 2.26
C TRP A 110 0.70 1.53 3.01
N LEU A 111 0.57 2.80 2.60
CA LEU A 111 -0.38 3.73 3.21
C LEU A 111 -1.83 3.45 2.79
N SER A 112 -2.05 2.78 1.65
CA SER A 112 -3.38 2.40 1.17
C SER A 112 -3.96 1.15 1.83
N GLU A 113 -3.12 0.34 2.48
CA GLU A 113 -3.54 -0.87 3.19
C GLU A 113 -4.52 -0.52 4.32
N SER A 114 -5.72 -1.12 4.30
CA SER A 114 -6.73 -0.87 5.33
C SER A 114 -6.75 -1.95 6.41
N TYR A 115 -7.03 -1.54 7.64
CA TYR A 115 -7.23 -2.49 8.74
C TYR A 115 -8.42 -3.43 8.50
N GLU A 116 -9.45 -2.96 7.80
CA GLU A 116 -10.61 -3.78 7.44
C GLU A 116 -10.22 -4.93 6.48
N GLU A 117 -9.44 -4.64 5.44
CA GLU A 117 -8.93 -5.67 4.53
C GLU A 117 -8.03 -6.66 5.25
N TYR A 118 -7.22 -6.18 6.19
CA TYR A 118 -6.44 -7.05 7.07
C TYR A 118 -7.34 -8.01 7.85
N LEU A 119 -8.44 -7.53 8.46
CA LEU A 119 -9.38 -8.39 9.18
C LEU A 119 -10.08 -9.40 8.24
N GLN A 120 -10.46 -8.99 7.04
CA GLN A 120 -11.03 -9.88 6.02
C GLN A 120 -10.04 -10.98 5.61
N TYR A 121 -8.77 -10.61 5.40
CA TYR A 121 -7.69 -11.56 5.17
C TYR A 121 -7.53 -12.54 6.35
N LYS A 122 -7.52 -12.05 7.60
CA LYS A 122 -7.44 -12.93 8.78
C LYS A 122 -8.63 -13.88 8.89
N ALA A 123 -9.82 -13.43 8.52
CA ALA A 123 -11.01 -14.27 8.49
C ALA A 123 -10.93 -15.35 7.40
N SER A 124 -10.33 -15.07 6.24
CA SER A 124 -10.16 -16.06 5.17
C SER A 124 -9.12 -17.14 5.50
N GLN A 125 -8.08 -16.81 6.27
CA GLN A 125 -7.07 -17.77 6.72
C GLN A 125 -7.59 -18.82 7.73
N LYS A 126 -8.75 -18.57 8.34
CA LYS A 126 -9.38 -19.50 9.31
C LYS A 126 -10.40 -20.45 8.67
N LYS A 127 -10.70 -20.28 7.38
CA LYS A 127 -11.58 -21.17 6.61
C LYS A 127 -10.77 -22.29 5.97
#